data_AF-A0A6C0E704-F1
#
_entry.id   AF-A0A6C0E704-F1
#
_cell.length_a   1.000
_cell.length_b   1.000
_cell.length_c   1.000
_cell.angle_alpha   90.00
_cell.angle_beta   90.00
_cell.angle_gamma   90.00
#
_symmetry.space_group_name_H-M   'P 1'
#
loop_
_entity.id
_entity.type
_entity.pdbx_description
1 polymer ?
#
loop_
_entity_poly.entity_id
_entity_poly.type
_entity_poly.pdbx_seq_one_letter_code
_entity_poly.pdbx_strand_id
1 'polypeptide(L)'
;MIPALNYTLPTVESTFAFLKSPTGGSLMIRDNDDRFALVYYKKGANFDVPHVSLFRSALWDKEKNSAVFIGPARIRPLAEIGDNAILNVEEFIDGFMINMFWDKGAWRLTTRTQLDASGHFYGTRSFAELFWETFENAGLTKDDLDKDVGYSWVVQHPEERIVVAPAYGIPTVTLVNATGPMSDKLSALRPATYPLTTVVAVREFVAAEGRRRAHQFKGLVVVTDAGRFKIRSAEYDAAFALRGSKRAYSWLEHWGTGKLAAYLKIYPEEVCEAEAIVARFKDCTQEAYDLYVKVYRERAFPLKEAPQKYRKLLWDARQDGTCAYFPNMRKFMNAQDTARKLWLVNYELRYAQPELTGSASEAETRYGSANTESSLSAIADNELRYAQPELTGSASEAETRYGGANTESSLSAIADNELRYAQPELTGSASEAETRYGGANTESSLSAIADNELRYAQPELTGSADTA
;
A
#
# COMPACT_ATOMS: atom_id res chain seq x y z
N MET A 1 18.68 -32.08 1.94
CA MET A 1 18.67 -32.33 0.47
C MET A 1 17.32 -31.84 -0.03
N ILE A 2 17.24 -30.84 -0.91
CA ILE A 2 15.94 -30.39 -1.43
C ILE A 2 15.39 -31.55 -2.27
N PRO A 3 14.23 -32.13 -1.92
CA PRO A 3 13.66 -33.23 -2.71
C PRO A 3 13.22 -32.83 -4.12
N ALA A 4 13.25 -31.53 -4.43
CA ALA A 4 12.57 -30.93 -5.58
C ALA A 4 13.44 -30.77 -6.84
N LEU A 5 14.77 -30.80 -6.71
CA LEU A 5 15.66 -30.82 -7.87
C LEU A 5 16.23 -32.25 -7.98
N ASN A 6 15.58 -33.09 -8.78
CA ASN A 6 16.07 -34.43 -9.15
C ASN A 6 17.36 -34.38 -10.00
N TYR A 7 17.96 -33.20 -10.16
CA TYR A 7 19.16 -32.96 -10.93
C TYR A 7 20.19 -32.28 -10.02
N THR A 8 21.24 -33.02 -9.64
CA THR A 8 22.47 -32.42 -9.11
C THR A 8 23.26 -31.83 -10.27
N LEU A 9 23.09 -30.54 -10.51
CA LEU A 9 23.96 -29.80 -11.42
C LEU A 9 25.29 -29.51 -10.72
N PRO A 10 26.43 -29.67 -11.41
CA PRO A 10 27.75 -29.75 -10.77
C PRO A 10 28.24 -28.41 -10.21
N THR A 11 27.76 -27.28 -10.75
CA THR A 11 28.20 -25.94 -10.32
C THR A 11 27.02 -25.03 -10.04
N VAL A 12 27.24 -23.99 -9.24
CA VAL A 12 26.21 -22.99 -8.95
C VAL A 12 25.77 -22.23 -10.21
N GLU A 13 26.70 -21.97 -11.14
CA GLU A 13 26.40 -21.29 -12.41
C GLU A 13 25.48 -22.13 -13.28
N SER A 14 25.74 -23.45 -13.37
CA SER A 14 24.89 -24.37 -14.12
C SER A 14 23.51 -24.53 -13.48
N THR A 15 23.45 -24.64 -12.14
CA THR A 15 22.18 -24.59 -11.39
C THR A 15 21.40 -23.33 -11.70
N PHE A 16 22.04 -22.16 -11.59
CA PHE A 16 21.40 -20.87 -11.79
C PHE A 16 20.98 -20.65 -13.24
N ALA A 17 21.77 -21.10 -14.20
CA ALA A 17 21.41 -21.08 -15.62
C ALA A 17 20.16 -21.96 -15.88
N PHE A 18 20.10 -23.16 -15.30
CA PHE A 18 18.93 -24.01 -15.39
C PHE A 18 17.70 -23.34 -14.77
N LEU A 19 17.76 -22.89 -13.52
CA LEU A 19 16.61 -22.28 -12.84
C LEU A 19 16.06 -21.04 -13.58
N LYS A 20 16.92 -20.26 -14.25
CA LYS A 20 16.54 -19.12 -15.10
C LYS A 20 15.95 -19.51 -16.45
N SER A 21 16.18 -20.74 -16.92
CA SER A 21 15.71 -21.19 -18.23
C SER A 21 14.20 -21.49 -18.22
N PRO A 22 13.54 -21.54 -19.39
CA PRO A 22 12.15 -21.97 -19.49
C PRO A 22 11.89 -23.38 -18.93
N THR A 23 12.85 -24.29 -19.08
CA THR A 23 12.76 -25.67 -18.57
C THR A 23 12.98 -25.76 -17.06
N GLY A 24 13.76 -24.85 -16.48
CA GLY A 24 13.93 -24.76 -15.03
C GLY A 24 12.95 -23.84 -14.32
N GLY A 25 12.00 -23.25 -15.05
CA GLY A 25 10.86 -22.54 -14.46
C GLY A 25 10.87 -21.02 -14.60
N SER A 26 11.87 -20.45 -15.30
CA SER A 26 12.05 -19.00 -15.45
C SER A 26 12.11 -18.25 -14.11
N LEU A 27 12.87 -18.80 -13.16
CA LEU A 27 13.06 -18.22 -11.83
C LEU A 27 14.01 -17.03 -11.86
N MET A 28 13.83 -16.13 -10.90
CA MET A 28 14.75 -15.02 -10.67
C MET A 28 15.77 -15.41 -9.62
N ILE A 29 16.98 -14.89 -9.81
CA ILE A 29 18.08 -15.06 -8.88
C ILE A 29 18.58 -13.67 -8.56
N ARG A 30 18.57 -13.32 -7.28
CA ARG A 30 19.21 -12.12 -6.77
C ARG A 30 20.44 -12.55 -6.00
N ASP A 31 21.60 -12.21 -6.55
CA ASP A 31 22.84 -12.32 -5.80
C ASP A 31 22.83 -11.26 -4.69
N ASN A 32 23.03 -11.65 -3.43
CA ASN A 32 22.94 -10.73 -2.30
C ASN A 32 24.32 -10.49 -1.67
N ASP A 33 25.07 -11.55 -1.38
CA ASP A 33 26.43 -11.47 -0.88
C ASP A 33 27.32 -12.56 -1.52
N ASP A 34 28.60 -12.64 -1.13
CA ASP A 34 29.55 -13.59 -1.71
C ASP A 34 29.13 -15.05 -1.59
N ARG A 35 28.29 -15.40 -0.60
CA ARG A 35 27.89 -16.78 -0.31
C ARG A 35 26.44 -17.07 -0.64
N PHE A 36 25.54 -16.10 -0.52
CA PHE A 36 24.11 -16.32 -0.60
C PHE A 36 23.44 -15.62 -1.78
N ALA A 37 22.56 -16.37 -2.44
CA ALA A 37 21.62 -15.84 -3.41
C ALA A 37 20.17 -16.15 -2.98
N LEU A 38 19.25 -15.25 -3.33
CA LEU A 38 17.82 -15.50 -3.19
C LEU A 38 17.25 -15.94 -4.53
N VAL A 39 16.57 -17.08 -4.52
CA VAL A 39 15.86 -17.64 -5.68
C VAL A 39 14.36 -17.51 -5.44
N TYR A 40 13.67 -16.86 -6.37
CA TYR A 40 12.25 -16.57 -6.25
C TYR A 40 11.56 -16.47 -7.62
N TYR A 41 10.26 -16.73 -7.69
CA TYR A 41 9.48 -16.51 -8.92
C TYR A 41 8.95 -15.06 -9.04
N LYS A 42 8.72 -14.62 -10.28
CA LYS A 42 7.95 -13.41 -10.63
C LYS A 42 6.71 -13.77 -11.46
N LYS A 43 5.87 -12.78 -11.76
CA LYS A 43 4.78 -12.93 -12.72
C LYS A 43 5.38 -13.42 -14.06
N GLY A 44 4.87 -14.54 -14.59
CA GLY A 44 5.38 -15.17 -15.80
C GLY A 44 6.29 -16.40 -15.58
N ALA A 45 6.61 -16.77 -14.33
CA ALA A 45 7.29 -18.05 -14.07
C ALA A 45 6.44 -19.25 -14.51
N ASN A 46 7.10 -20.33 -14.93
CA ASN A 46 6.43 -21.53 -15.41
C ASN A 46 6.07 -22.46 -14.23
N PHE A 47 4.81 -22.42 -13.80
CA PHE A 47 4.32 -23.20 -12.66
C PHE A 47 3.95 -24.65 -12.99
N ASP A 48 4.04 -25.05 -14.25
CA ASP A 48 3.90 -26.46 -14.64
C ASP A 48 5.15 -27.26 -14.22
N VAL A 49 6.26 -26.57 -13.94
CA VAL A 49 7.48 -27.16 -13.39
C VAL A 49 7.31 -27.37 -11.87
N PRO A 50 7.38 -28.63 -11.35
CA PRO A 50 6.98 -28.95 -9.98
C PRO A 50 7.65 -28.12 -8.88
N HIS A 51 8.97 -27.86 -9.02
CA HIS A 51 9.73 -27.17 -7.98
C HIS A 51 9.44 -25.67 -7.89
N VAL A 52 8.95 -25.04 -8.96
CA VAL A 52 8.78 -23.57 -9.03
C VAL A 52 7.88 -23.03 -7.93
N SER A 53 6.86 -23.80 -7.53
CA SER A 53 5.96 -23.45 -6.42
C SER A 53 6.69 -23.30 -5.08
N LEU A 54 7.81 -24.00 -4.87
CA LEU A 54 8.62 -23.97 -3.66
C LEU A 54 9.59 -22.77 -3.66
N PHE A 55 10.03 -22.33 -4.83
CA PHE A 55 10.91 -21.17 -4.99
C PHE A 55 10.13 -19.84 -4.90
N ARG A 56 9.37 -19.66 -3.82
CA ARG A 56 8.77 -18.37 -3.46
C ARG A 56 9.79 -17.44 -2.82
N SER A 57 10.62 -18.00 -1.93
CA SER A 57 11.66 -17.31 -1.16
C SER A 57 12.68 -18.34 -0.70
N ALA A 58 13.52 -18.83 -1.61
CA ALA A 58 14.56 -19.79 -1.29
C ALA A 58 15.91 -19.09 -1.13
N LEU A 59 16.59 -19.34 -0.01
CA LEU A 59 17.96 -18.92 0.21
C LEU A 59 18.90 -20.03 -0.25
N TRP A 60 19.79 -19.69 -1.18
CA TRP A 60 20.75 -20.60 -1.77
C TRP A 60 22.16 -20.29 -1.29
N ASP A 61 22.86 -21.31 -0.78
CA ASP A 61 24.29 -21.26 -0.47
C ASP A 61 25.06 -21.63 -1.75
N LYS A 62 25.80 -20.65 -2.28
CA LYS A 62 26.57 -20.77 -3.52
C LYS A 62 27.78 -21.69 -3.35
N GLU A 63 28.39 -21.72 -2.17
CA GLU A 63 29.54 -22.58 -1.86
C GLU A 63 29.11 -24.05 -1.82
N LYS A 64 27.95 -24.33 -1.21
CA LYS A 64 27.40 -25.69 -1.08
C LYS A 64 26.51 -26.10 -2.26
N ASN A 65 26.26 -25.19 -3.20
CA ASN A 65 25.28 -25.33 -4.28
C ASN A 65 23.96 -25.99 -3.82
N SER A 66 23.38 -25.48 -2.73
CA SER A 66 22.14 -26.03 -2.16
C SER A 66 21.33 -24.97 -1.43
N ALA A 67 20.01 -25.18 -1.32
CA ALA A 67 19.20 -24.29 -0.50
C ALA A 67 19.44 -24.55 0.99
N VAL A 68 19.71 -23.47 1.72
CA VAL A 68 19.77 -23.46 3.18
C VAL A 68 18.37 -23.39 3.76
N PHE A 69 17.51 -22.62 3.10
CA PHE A 69 16.18 -22.34 3.59
C PHE A 69 15.22 -22.19 2.41
N ILE A 70 14.03 -22.77 2.53
CA ILE A 70 12.94 -22.59 1.58
C ILE A 70 11.72 -22.10 2.35
N GLY A 71 11.30 -20.88 2.04
CA GLY A 71 10.09 -20.33 2.61
C GLY A 71 8.84 -21.11 2.19
N PRO A 72 7.68 -20.80 2.76
CA PRO A 72 6.48 -21.55 2.49
C PRO A 72 6.09 -21.49 1.01
N ALA A 73 5.66 -22.62 0.45
CA ALA A 73 5.28 -22.73 -0.95
C ALA A 73 4.23 -21.71 -1.39
N ARG A 74 4.14 -21.48 -2.71
CA ARG A 74 3.11 -20.66 -3.34
C ARG A 74 1.72 -21.09 -2.86
N ILE A 75 0.88 -20.09 -2.60
CA ILE A 75 -0.52 -20.29 -2.21
C ILE A 75 -1.40 -20.02 -3.44
N ARG A 76 -2.29 -20.97 -3.76
CA ARG A 76 -3.24 -20.93 -4.88
C ARG A 76 -4.63 -20.43 -4.44
N PRO A 77 -5.48 -19.92 -5.34
CA PRO A 77 -6.88 -19.65 -5.03
C PRO A 77 -7.63 -20.92 -4.55
N LEU A 78 -8.52 -20.79 -3.56
CA LEU A 78 -9.34 -21.90 -3.06
C LEU A 78 -10.19 -22.57 -4.16
N ALA A 79 -10.51 -21.87 -5.24
CA ALA A 79 -11.24 -22.44 -6.38
C ALA A 79 -10.46 -23.56 -7.10
N GLU A 80 -9.15 -23.66 -6.92
CA GLU A 80 -8.30 -24.69 -7.53
C GLU A 80 -8.10 -25.93 -6.64
N ILE A 81 -8.80 -26.00 -5.50
CA ILE A 81 -8.71 -27.15 -4.59
C ILE A 81 -9.39 -28.38 -5.20
N GLY A 82 -8.77 -29.55 -5.05
CA GLY A 82 -9.34 -30.81 -5.53
C GLY A 82 -10.52 -31.26 -4.67
N ASP A 83 -11.43 -32.01 -5.29
CA ASP A 83 -12.54 -32.66 -4.58
C ASP A 83 -12.00 -33.66 -3.55
N ASN A 84 -12.61 -33.72 -2.36
CA ASN A 84 -12.27 -34.64 -1.25
C ASN A 84 -10.92 -34.39 -0.54
N ALA A 85 -10.29 -33.23 -0.70
CA ALA A 85 -9.07 -32.92 0.04
C ALA A 85 -9.30 -32.86 1.55
N ILE A 86 -8.38 -33.41 2.34
CA ILE A 86 -8.36 -33.22 3.80
C ILE A 86 -7.87 -31.80 4.07
N LEU A 87 -8.68 -31.02 4.79
CA LEU A 87 -8.44 -29.60 5.00
C LEU A 87 -7.82 -29.37 6.38
N ASN A 88 -6.62 -28.77 6.41
CA ASN A 88 -6.13 -28.06 7.59
C ASN A 88 -6.32 -26.56 7.35
N VAL A 89 -7.14 -25.91 8.18
CA VAL A 89 -7.60 -24.54 7.92
C VAL A 89 -7.03 -23.60 8.97
N GLU A 90 -6.25 -22.63 8.51
CA GLU A 90 -5.51 -21.66 9.32
C GLU A 90 -5.96 -20.23 9.00
N GLU A 91 -5.93 -19.33 9.99
CA GLU A 91 -6.14 -17.91 9.76
C GLU A 91 -5.10 -17.34 8.80
N PHE A 92 -5.56 -16.61 7.78
CA PHE A 92 -4.65 -15.96 6.85
C PHE A 92 -4.18 -14.63 7.43
N ILE A 93 -3.00 -14.62 8.03
CA ILE A 93 -2.43 -13.42 8.66
C ILE A 93 -2.07 -12.36 7.61
N ASP A 94 -2.41 -11.11 7.89
CA ASP A 94 -1.97 -9.95 7.12
C ASP A 94 -0.64 -9.43 7.65
N GLY A 95 0.22 -8.88 6.80
CA GLY A 95 1.54 -8.39 7.23
C GLY A 95 2.67 -8.77 6.28
N PHE A 96 3.89 -8.42 6.67
CA PHE A 96 5.10 -8.72 5.91
C PHE A 96 5.76 -10.00 6.39
N MET A 97 6.32 -10.76 5.44
CA MET A 97 6.93 -12.06 5.74
C MET A 97 8.44 -11.91 5.93
N ILE A 98 8.95 -12.48 7.02
CA ILE A 98 10.36 -12.59 7.33
C ILE A 98 10.72 -14.04 7.48
N ASN A 99 11.79 -14.46 6.81
CA ASN A 99 12.40 -15.74 7.08
C ASN A 99 13.67 -15.54 7.90
N MET A 100 13.95 -16.49 8.79
CA MET A 100 15.07 -16.43 9.70
C MET A 100 15.82 -17.76 9.68
N PHE A 101 17.14 -17.69 9.69
CA PHE A 101 18.03 -18.84 9.67
C PHE A 101 19.31 -18.51 10.44
N TRP A 102 19.97 -19.54 10.96
CA TRP A 102 21.26 -19.40 11.62
C TRP A 102 22.40 -19.52 10.61
N ASP A 103 23.37 -18.60 10.68
CA ASP A 103 24.60 -18.70 9.90
C ASP A 103 25.81 -18.18 10.68
N LYS A 104 26.89 -18.98 10.72
CA LYS A 104 28.22 -18.61 11.25
C LYS A 104 28.21 -17.81 12.56
N GLY A 105 27.31 -18.13 13.49
CA GLY A 105 27.27 -17.46 14.81
C GLY A 105 26.23 -16.35 14.96
N ALA A 106 25.45 -16.06 13.91
CA ALA A 106 24.42 -15.03 13.94
C ALA A 106 23.10 -15.51 13.33
N TRP A 107 21.99 -14.97 13.87
CA TRP A 107 20.69 -15.06 13.23
C TRP A 107 20.62 -14.07 12.08
N ARG A 108 20.33 -14.55 10.87
CA ARG A 108 20.13 -13.73 9.69
C ARG A 108 18.68 -13.77 9.25
N LEU A 109 18.24 -12.66 8.67
CA LEU A 109 16.87 -12.47 8.20
C LEU A 109 16.86 -12.38 6.67
N THR A 110 15.74 -12.76 6.07
CA THR A 110 15.47 -12.47 4.65
C THR A 110 14.01 -12.07 4.49
N THR A 111 13.76 -11.13 3.59
CA THR A 111 12.46 -11.07 2.93
C THR A 111 12.48 -11.97 1.70
N ARG A 112 11.38 -11.98 0.94
CA ARG A 112 11.30 -12.69 -0.35
C ARG A 112 12.48 -12.40 -1.30
N THR A 113 12.97 -11.16 -1.30
CA THR A 113 13.87 -10.66 -2.36
C THR A 113 15.08 -9.91 -1.82
N GLN A 114 15.31 -9.90 -0.51
CA GLN A 114 16.40 -9.15 0.09
C GLN A 114 16.92 -9.87 1.33
N LEU A 115 18.22 -10.12 1.32
CA LEU A 115 18.97 -10.58 2.48
C LEU A 115 19.06 -9.46 3.53
N ASP A 116 19.11 -9.85 4.79
CA ASP A 116 19.16 -9.01 5.99
C ASP A 116 17.95 -8.08 6.18
N ALA A 117 16.92 -8.20 5.32
CA ALA A 117 15.62 -7.52 5.46
C ALA A 117 15.70 -6.00 5.66
N SER A 118 16.69 -5.34 5.05
CA SER A 118 16.95 -3.90 5.16
C SER A 118 15.98 -3.00 4.36
N GLY A 119 14.92 -3.55 3.78
CA GLY A 119 13.88 -2.79 3.07
C GLY A 119 12.74 -2.35 3.98
N HIS A 120 11.80 -1.58 3.42
CA HIS A 120 10.55 -1.13 4.04
C HIS A 120 9.48 -0.96 2.94
N PHE A 121 8.20 -0.79 3.28
CA PHE A 121 7.18 -0.40 2.30
C PHE A 121 6.74 1.05 2.47
N TYR A 122 6.39 1.44 3.70
CA TYR A 122 5.73 2.71 3.99
C TYR A 122 6.46 3.57 5.01
N GLY A 123 7.06 2.93 6.02
CA GLY A 123 7.83 3.59 7.07
C GLY A 123 9.27 3.86 6.64
N THR A 124 10.07 4.30 7.59
CA THR A 124 11.52 4.56 7.39
C THR A 124 12.38 3.42 7.94
N ARG A 125 11.89 2.74 8.98
CA ARG A 125 12.60 1.64 9.63
C ARG A 125 12.55 0.38 8.79
N SER A 126 13.64 -0.38 8.82
CA SER A 126 13.76 -1.62 8.07
C SER A 126 12.88 -2.73 8.63
N PHE A 127 12.48 -3.67 7.79
CA PHE A 127 11.75 -4.86 8.24
C PHE A 127 12.52 -5.67 9.30
N ALA A 128 13.86 -5.61 9.28
CA ALA A 128 14.69 -6.25 10.30
C ALA A 128 14.52 -5.58 11.68
N GLU A 129 14.59 -4.25 11.75
CA GLU A 129 14.37 -3.51 13.00
C GLU A 129 12.97 -3.77 13.54
N LEU A 130 11.96 -3.66 12.68
CA LEU A 130 10.57 -3.91 13.05
C LEU A 130 10.33 -5.35 13.50
N PHE A 131 10.99 -6.33 12.86
CA PHE A 131 10.90 -7.72 13.25
C PHE A 131 11.48 -7.95 14.66
N TRP A 132 12.69 -7.46 14.94
CA TRP A 132 13.33 -7.69 16.24
C TRP A 132 12.59 -7.00 17.37
N GLU A 133 12.12 -5.76 17.17
CA GLU A 133 11.22 -5.09 18.12
C GLU A 133 9.98 -5.95 18.42
N THR A 134 9.33 -6.44 17.37
CA THR A 134 8.11 -7.26 17.53
C THR A 134 8.39 -8.61 18.19
N PHE A 135 9.53 -9.23 17.87
CA PHE A 135 9.97 -10.50 18.42
C PHE A 135 10.20 -10.39 19.93
N GLU A 136 10.89 -9.35 20.37
CA GLU A 136 11.12 -9.05 21.78
C GLU A 136 9.82 -8.67 22.51
N ASN A 137 8.95 -7.88 21.88
CA ASN A 137 7.63 -7.54 22.41
C ASN A 137 6.71 -8.76 22.59
N ALA A 138 6.91 -9.81 21.79
CA ALA A 138 6.24 -11.10 21.97
C ALA A 138 6.84 -11.95 23.11
N GLY A 139 7.81 -11.42 23.86
CA GLY A 139 8.51 -12.10 24.95
C GLY A 139 9.47 -13.18 24.49
N LEU A 140 9.91 -13.15 23.22
CA LEU A 140 10.85 -14.11 22.66
C LEU A 140 12.30 -13.61 22.79
N THR A 141 13.20 -14.57 22.89
CA THR A 141 14.65 -14.37 22.90
C THR A 141 15.30 -15.30 21.89
N LYS A 142 16.56 -15.03 21.54
CA LYS A 142 17.31 -15.87 20.60
C LYS A 142 17.55 -17.30 21.13
N ASP A 143 17.43 -17.50 22.44
CA ASP A 143 17.58 -18.80 23.10
C ASP A 143 16.33 -19.69 22.94
N ASP A 144 15.19 -19.10 22.56
CA ASP A 144 13.98 -19.85 22.25
C ASP A 144 14.05 -20.57 20.87
N LEU A 145 15.11 -20.30 20.09
CA LEU A 145 15.26 -20.74 18.71
C LEU A 145 16.30 -21.85 18.58
N ASP A 146 16.00 -22.85 17.75
CA ASP A 146 16.92 -23.92 17.37
C ASP A 146 17.70 -23.52 16.11
N LYS A 147 19.03 -23.55 16.22
CA LYS A 147 19.96 -23.13 15.17
C LYS A 147 19.92 -24.04 13.93
N ASP A 148 19.37 -25.25 14.03
CA ASP A 148 19.18 -26.15 12.90
C ASP A 148 17.82 -25.96 12.20
N VAL A 149 16.98 -25.05 12.71
CA VAL A 149 15.64 -24.76 12.19
C VAL A 149 15.60 -23.42 11.46
N GLY A 150 14.98 -23.43 10.29
CA GLY A 150 14.58 -22.23 9.58
C GLY A 150 13.14 -21.85 9.91
N TYR A 151 12.90 -20.56 10.14
CA TYR A 151 11.60 -20.04 10.57
C TYR A 151 11.03 -19.08 9.53
N SER A 152 9.72 -19.08 9.35
CA SER A 152 8.99 -18.08 8.56
C SER A 152 7.93 -17.43 9.42
N TRP A 153 8.01 -16.11 9.50
CA TRP A 153 7.17 -15.27 10.32
C TRP A 153 6.34 -14.35 9.44
N VAL A 154 5.15 -13.99 9.92
CA VAL A 154 4.41 -12.83 9.44
C VAL A 154 4.39 -11.81 10.57
N VAL A 155 4.78 -10.58 10.26
CA VAL A 155 4.84 -9.46 11.20
C VAL A 155 3.71 -8.48 10.86
N GLN A 156 2.94 -8.13 11.88
CA GLN A 156 1.96 -7.04 11.85
C GLN A 156 2.51 -5.88 12.68
N HIS A 157 3.05 -4.87 12.00
CA HIS A 157 3.60 -3.68 12.63
C HIS A 157 2.83 -2.43 12.18
N PRO A 158 2.50 -1.46 13.08
CA PRO A 158 1.78 -0.24 12.70
C PRO A 158 2.43 0.54 11.54
N GLU A 159 3.76 0.68 11.55
CA GLU A 159 4.50 1.41 10.51
C GLU A 159 4.46 0.77 9.12
N GLU A 160 4.27 -0.55 9.06
CA GLU A 160 4.24 -1.32 7.81
C GLU A 160 2.89 -1.98 7.59
N ARG A 161 1.83 -1.32 8.09
CA ARG A 161 0.46 -1.81 8.00
C ARG A 161 0.02 -1.92 6.55
N ILE A 162 -0.44 -3.12 6.19
CA ILE A 162 -1.01 -3.41 4.86
C ILE A 162 -2.50 -3.07 4.86
N VAL A 163 -3.32 -3.80 5.63
CA VAL A 163 -4.76 -3.51 5.82
C VAL A 163 -5.18 -3.71 7.27
N VAL A 164 -4.90 -4.89 7.82
CA VAL A 164 -5.33 -5.25 9.19
C VAL A 164 -4.48 -4.46 10.19
N ALA A 165 -5.15 -3.78 11.12
CA ALA A 165 -4.47 -3.05 12.18
C ALA A 165 -4.05 -4.03 13.29
N PRO A 166 -2.83 -3.94 13.82
CA PRO A 166 -2.51 -4.58 15.08
C PRO A 166 -3.43 -4.05 16.19
N ALA A 167 -3.91 -4.94 17.06
CA ALA A 167 -4.80 -4.57 18.16
C ALA A 167 -4.11 -3.54 19.07
N TYR A 168 -4.77 -2.42 19.31
CA TYR A 168 -4.24 -1.29 20.10
C TYR A 168 -2.91 -0.72 19.59
N GLY A 169 -2.55 -0.97 18.32
CA GLY A 169 -1.24 -0.57 17.79
C GLY A 169 -0.08 -1.42 18.30
N ILE A 170 -0.32 -2.51 19.01
CA ILE A 170 0.73 -3.38 19.56
C ILE A 170 1.19 -4.34 18.47
N PRO A 171 2.46 -4.29 18.05
CA PRO A 171 2.93 -5.14 16.96
C PRO A 171 2.90 -6.61 17.37
N THR A 172 2.59 -7.48 16.40
CA THR A 172 2.50 -8.93 16.63
C THR A 172 3.30 -9.70 15.59
N VAL A 173 3.81 -10.86 16.02
CA VAL A 173 4.48 -11.81 15.15
C VAL A 173 3.74 -13.14 15.17
N THR A 174 3.61 -13.78 14.02
CA THR A 174 3.00 -15.11 13.87
C THR A 174 3.96 -16.04 13.15
N LEU A 175 4.22 -17.21 13.73
CA LEU A 175 5.05 -18.24 13.13
C LEU A 175 4.22 -19.03 12.11
N VAL A 176 4.43 -18.80 10.82
CA VAL A 176 3.64 -19.47 9.77
C VAL A 176 4.29 -20.75 9.23
N ASN A 177 5.59 -20.94 9.45
CA ASN A 177 6.29 -22.16 9.07
C ASN A 177 7.59 -22.35 9.85
N ALA A 178 7.97 -23.60 10.10
CA ALA A 178 9.27 -23.98 10.63
C ALA A 178 9.73 -25.29 9.96
N THR A 179 11.03 -25.45 9.69
CA THR A 179 11.55 -26.64 9.01
C THR A 179 11.79 -27.84 9.93
N GLY A 180 11.63 -27.66 11.24
CA GLY A 180 11.88 -28.68 12.26
C GLY A 180 10.93 -28.56 13.45
N PRO A 181 11.14 -29.37 14.50
CA PRO A 181 10.34 -29.32 15.72
C PRO A 181 10.47 -27.95 16.40
N MET A 182 9.46 -27.60 17.20
CA MET A 182 9.37 -26.31 17.88
C MET A 182 9.06 -26.52 19.36
N SER A 183 9.49 -25.58 20.19
CA SER A 183 9.06 -25.51 21.58
C SER A 183 7.57 -25.15 21.68
N ASP A 184 6.97 -25.40 22.84
CA ASP A 184 5.57 -25.02 23.12
C ASP A 184 5.36 -23.51 22.98
N LYS A 185 6.36 -22.72 23.41
CA LYS A 185 6.35 -21.25 23.30
C LYS A 185 6.23 -20.79 21.84
N LEU A 186 7.02 -21.38 20.95
CA LEU A 186 6.95 -21.09 19.50
C LEU A 186 5.66 -21.63 18.86
N SER A 187 5.19 -22.78 19.33
CA SER A 187 3.94 -23.40 18.84
C SER A 187 2.71 -22.57 19.17
N ALA A 188 2.71 -21.85 20.30
CA ALA A 188 1.64 -20.92 20.68
C ALA A 188 1.52 -19.70 19.74
N LEU A 189 2.55 -19.41 18.93
CA LEU A 189 2.55 -18.32 17.96
C LEU A 189 2.10 -18.74 16.56
N ARG A 190 1.58 -19.97 16.40
CA ARG A 190 1.00 -20.42 15.13
C ARG A 190 -0.34 -19.70 14.86
N PRO A 191 -0.74 -19.57 13.59
CA PRO A 191 -2.07 -19.05 13.25
C PRO A 191 -3.17 -19.87 13.92
N ALA A 192 -4.29 -19.20 14.27
CA ALA A 192 -5.47 -19.89 14.75
C ALA A 192 -5.97 -20.90 13.71
N THR A 193 -6.38 -22.08 14.17
CA THR A 193 -6.93 -23.14 13.32
C THR A 193 -8.45 -23.21 13.46
N TYR A 194 -9.11 -23.62 12.38
CA TYR A 194 -10.57 -23.73 12.32
C TYR A 194 -10.97 -25.16 11.94
N PRO A 195 -11.91 -25.79 12.67
CA PRO A 195 -12.34 -27.17 12.42
C PRO A 195 -13.32 -27.24 11.23
N LEU A 196 -12.91 -26.75 10.06
CA LEU A 196 -13.72 -26.70 8.84
C LEU A 196 -13.27 -27.81 7.90
N THR A 197 -14.18 -28.71 7.55
CA THR A 197 -13.87 -29.93 6.79
C THR A 197 -14.30 -29.88 5.32
N THR A 198 -15.05 -28.85 4.90
CA THR A 198 -15.53 -28.72 3.51
C THR A 198 -15.22 -27.34 2.95
N VAL A 199 -15.03 -27.26 1.63
CA VAL A 199 -14.80 -25.98 0.91
C VAL A 199 -16.00 -25.04 1.08
N VAL A 200 -17.23 -25.58 1.12
CA VAL A 200 -18.45 -24.79 1.35
C VAL A 200 -18.39 -24.12 2.73
N ALA A 201 -18.08 -24.89 3.78
CA ALA A 201 -17.95 -24.35 5.14
C ALA A 201 -16.85 -23.28 5.23
N VAL A 202 -15.72 -23.48 4.53
CA VAL A 202 -14.65 -22.46 4.44
C VAL A 202 -15.17 -21.16 3.80
N ARG A 203 -15.95 -21.24 2.72
CA ARG A 203 -16.51 -20.05 2.03
C ARG A 203 -17.53 -19.33 2.91
N GLU A 204 -18.43 -20.07 3.53
CA GLU A 204 -19.46 -19.52 4.42
C GLU A 204 -18.83 -18.85 5.65
N PHE A 205 -17.84 -19.50 6.26
CA PHE A 205 -17.09 -18.95 7.38
C PHE A 205 -16.40 -17.65 7.00
N VAL A 206 -15.72 -17.60 5.85
CA VAL A 206 -15.02 -16.39 5.39
C VAL A 206 -15.99 -15.24 5.11
N ALA A 207 -17.14 -15.55 4.52
CA ALA A 207 -18.17 -14.53 4.28
C ALA A 207 -18.80 -14.03 5.59
N ALA A 208 -19.03 -14.91 6.56
CA ALA A 208 -19.57 -14.54 7.87
C ALA A 208 -18.57 -13.70 8.68
N GLU A 209 -17.32 -14.14 8.79
CA GLU A 209 -16.26 -13.43 9.50
C GLU A 209 -15.87 -12.12 8.81
N GLY A 210 -15.89 -12.08 7.47
CA GLY A 210 -15.73 -10.86 6.69
C GLY A 210 -16.77 -9.80 7.08
N ARG A 211 -18.05 -10.17 7.16
CA ARG A 211 -19.11 -9.25 7.62
C ARG A 211 -18.95 -8.84 9.08
N ARG A 212 -18.52 -9.76 9.94
CA ARG A 212 -18.40 -9.53 11.39
C ARG A 212 -17.21 -8.67 11.77
N ARG A 213 -16.04 -8.93 11.16
CA ARG A 213 -14.75 -8.29 11.46
C ARG A 213 -14.36 -7.24 10.43
N ALA A 214 -15.13 -7.09 9.35
CA ALA A 214 -14.83 -6.23 8.21
C ALA A 214 -13.41 -6.50 7.66
N HIS A 215 -12.69 -5.45 7.30
CA HIS A 215 -11.33 -5.52 6.75
C HIS A 215 -10.27 -6.05 7.74
N GLN A 216 -10.61 -6.22 9.02
CA GLN A 216 -9.70 -6.77 10.04
C GLN A 216 -9.59 -8.30 9.98
N PHE A 217 -10.32 -8.95 9.07
CA PHE A 217 -10.19 -10.37 8.79
C PHE A 217 -9.84 -10.58 7.32
N LYS A 218 -8.60 -10.97 7.06
CA LYS A 218 -8.10 -11.18 5.69
C LYS A 218 -8.72 -12.40 5.03
N GLY A 219 -8.91 -13.49 5.77
CA GLY A 219 -9.45 -14.74 5.25
C GLY A 219 -8.74 -15.96 5.83
N LEU A 220 -8.71 -17.05 5.05
CA LEU A 220 -8.17 -18.34 5.48
C LEU A 220 -7.15 -18.88 4.49
N VAL A 221 -6.17 -19.61 5.04
CA VAL A 221 -5.28 -20.50 4.29
C VAL A 221 -5.75 -21.93 4.54
N VAL A 222 -5.93 -22.67 3.45
CA VAL A 222 -6.32 -24.09 3.49
C VAL A 222 -5.13 -24.91 3.00
N VAL A 223 -4.60 -25.74 3.88
CA VAL A 223 -3.47 -26.63 3.61
C VAL A 223 -4.00 -28.04 3.39
N THR A 224 -3.57 -28.66 2.31
CA THR A 224 -3.87 -30.05 1.95
C THR A 224 -2.59 -30.75 1.52
N ASP A 225 -2.66 -32.05 1.25
CA ASP A 225 -1.62 -32.84 0.60
C ASP A 225 -1.17 -32.27 -0.76
N ALA A 226 -2.11 -31.74 -1.55
CA ALA A 226 -1.87 -31.07 -2.83
C ALA A 226 -1.28 -29.65 -2.71
N GLY A 227 -1.11 -29.12 -1.49
CA GLY A 227 -0.45 -27.85 -1.22
C GLY A 227 -1.34 -26.83 -0.52
N ARG A 228 -1.08 -25.55 -0.77
CA ARG A 228 -1.66 -24.44 -0.02
C ARG A 228 -2.60 -23.62 -0.87
N PHE A 229 -3.78 -23.33 -0.32
CA PHE A 229 -4.83 -22.55 -0.96
C PHE A 229 -5.23 -21.37 -0.06
N LYS A 230 -5.81 -20.32 -0.64
CA LYS A 230 -6.32 -19.16 0.09
C LYS A 230 -7.67 -18.72 -0.40
N ILE A 231 -8.42 -18.13 0.50
CA ILE A 231 -9.59 -17.32 0.21
C ILE A 231 -9.49 -16.05 1.06
N ARG A 232 -9.84 -14.92 0.48
CA ARG A 232 -9.90 -13.63 1.19
C ARG A 232 -11.35 -13.20 1.38
N SER A 233 -11.61 -12.45 2.44
CA SER A 233 -12.91 -11.79 2.62
C SER A 233 -13.09 -10.67 1.59
N ALA A 234 -14.33 -10.39 1.21
CA ALA A 234 -14.64 -9.30 0.28
C ALA A 234 -14.31 -7.93 0.89
N GLU A 235 -14.51 -7.81 2.20
CA GLU A 235 -14.28 -6.61 2.99
C GLU A 235 -12.78 -6.27 3.07
N TYR A 236 -11.92 -7.28 3.25
CA TYR A 236 -10.47 -7.08 3.16
C TYR A 236 -10.06 -6.72 1.73
N ASP A 237 -10.60 -7.38 0.71
CA ASP A 237 -10.21 -7.12 -0.68
C ASP A 237 -10.58 -5.69 -1.12
N ALA A 238 -11.73 -5.17 -0.65
CA ALA A 238 -12.10 -3.78 -0.85
C ALA A 238 -11.12 -2.80 -0.16
N ALA A 239 -10.73 -3.08 1.09
CA ALA A 239 -9.76 -2.25 1.82
C ALA A 239 -8.33 -2.32 1.22
N PHE A 240 -7.93 -3.51 0.75
CA PHE A 240 -6.65 -3.72 0.07
C PHE A 240 -6.59 -2.96 -1.27
N ALA A 241 -7.69 -2.94 -2.02
CA ALA A 241 -7.79 -2.14 -3.25
C ALA A 241 -7.68 -0.64 -2.95
N LEU A 242 -8.23 -0.17 -1.83
CA LEU A 242 -8.09 1.22 -1.39
C LEU A 242 -6.67 1.57 -0.93
N ARG A 243 -5.91 0.66 -0.32
CA ARG A 243 -4.57 0.94 0.23
C ARG A 243 -3.63 1.56 -0.81
N GLY A 244 -3.61 1.01 -2.01
CA GLY A 244 -2.65 1.37 -3.06
C GLY A 244 -1.20 1.03 -2.69
N SER A 245 -0.26 1.40 -3.56
CA SER A 245 1.17 1.12 -3.36
C SER A 245 1.97 2.34 -2.88
N LYS A 246 1.54 3.55 -3.22
CA LYS A 246 2.23 4.81 -2.91
C LYS A 246 1.27 5.75 -2.20
N ARG A 247 1.52 6.00 -0.91
CA ARG A 247 0.62 6.74 -0.03
C ARG A 247 0.17 8.10 -0.60
N ALA A 248 1.10 9.02 -0.84
CA ALA A 248 0.80 10.35 -1.38
C ALA A 248 0.05 10.34 -2.72
N TYR A 249 0.42 9.42 -3.62
CA TYR A 249 -0.27 9.24 -4.89
C TYR A 249 -1.71 8.79 -4.66
N SER A 250 -1.90 7.74 -3.86
CA SER A 250 -3.22 7.18 -3.54
C SER A 250 -4.10 8.20 -2.81
N TRP A 251 -3.56 9.02 -1.90
CA TRP A 251 -4.34 10.07 -1.25
C TRP A 251 -4.89 11.11 -2.23
N LEU A 252 -4.08 11.57 -3.20
CA LEU A 252 -4.52 12.52 -4.23
C LEU A 252 -5.51 11.91 -5.24
N GLU A 253 -5.35 10.64 -5.56
CA GLU A 253 -6.31 9.88 -6.37
C GLU A 253 -7.65 9.74 -5.65
N HIS A 254 -7.62 9.34 -4.37
CA HIS A 254 -8.80 9.23 -3.53
C HIS A 254 -9.46 10.58 -3.25
N TRP A 255 -8.68 11.65 -3.15
CA TRP A 255 -9.20 13.01 -3.07
C TRP A 255 -10.02 13.37 -4.31
N GLY A 256 -9.44 13.15 -5.50
CA GLY A 256 -10.12 13.44 -6.77
C GLY A 256 -11.39 12.62 -7.00
N THR A 257 -11.46 11.41 -6.43
CA THR A 257 -12.60 10.49 -6.57
C THR A 257 -13.55 10.50 -5.37
N GLY A 258 -13.34 11.35 -4.37
CA GLY A 258 -14.18 11.43 -3.16
C GLY A 258 -14.05 10.25 -2.20
N LYS A 259 -13.05 9.38 -2.36
CA LYS A 259 -12.83 8.17 -1.56
C LYS A 259 -11.88 8.37 -0.38
N LEU A 260 -11.27 9.56 -0.24
CA LEU A 260 -10.24 9.79 0.80
C LEU A 260 -10.77 9.62 2.23
N ALA A 261 -12.00 10.06 2.52
CA ALA A 261 -12.59 9.88 3.84
C ALA A 261 -12.79 8.39 4.19
N ALA A 262 -13.21 7.58 3.21
CA ALA A 262 -13.35 6.13 3.39
C ALA A 262 -11.99 5.45 3.59
N TYR A 263 -10.95 5.91 2.89
CA TYR A 263 -9.58 5.47 3.10
C TYR A 263 -9.09 5.77 4.52
N LEU A 264 -9.23 7.03 4.98
CA LEU A 264 -8.73 7.47 6.28
C LEU A 264 -9.52 6.87 7.46
N LYS A 265 -10.76 6.43 7.23
CA LYS A 265 -11.50 5.62 8.21
C LYS A 265 -10.81 4.26 8.46
N ILE A 266 -10.14 3.72 7.45
CA ILE A 266 -9.38 2.46 7.56
C ILE A 266 -7.99 2.73 8.12
N TYR A 267 -7.33 3.81 7.68
CA TYR A 267 -5.95 4.21 8.07
C TYR A 267 -5.94 5.55 8.82
N PRO A 268 -6.52 5.62 10.03
CA PRO A 268 -6.62 6.87 10.79
C PRO A 268 -5.24 7.46 11.18
N GLU A 269 -4.22 6.62 11.30
CA GLU A 269 -2.83 7.02 11.56
C GLU A 269 -2.24 7.91 10.44
N GLU A 270 -2.83 7.92 9.24
CA GLU A 270 -2.31 8.68 8.09
C GLU A 270 -3.04 10.01 7.85
N VAL A 271 -4.00 10.39 8.70
CA VAL A 271 -4.84 11.58 8.52
C VAL A 271 -3.98 12.85 8.37
N CYS A 272 -3.05 13.08 9.29
CA CYS A 272 -2.24 14.29 9.28
C CYS A 272 -1.41 14.43 7.99
N GLU A 273 -0.75 13.35 7.55
CA GLU A 273 0.07 13.37 6.33
C GLU A 273 -0.79 13.55 5.06
N ALA A 274 -1.93 12.85 4.99
CA ALA A 274 -2.85 12.93 3.85
C ALA A 274 -3.47 14.34 3.73
N GLU A 275 -3.91 14.92 4.84
CA GLU A 275 -4.47 16.27 4.88
C GLU A 275 -3.43 17.32 4.48
N ALA A 276 -2.17 17.18 4.93
CA ALA A 276 -1.09 18.08 4.53
C ALA A 276 -0.83 18.04 3.01
N ILE A 277 -0.82 16.86 2.40
CA ILE A 277 -0.69 16.70 0.94
C ILE A 277 -1.86 17.36 0.20
N VAL A 278 -3.09 17.12 0.66
CA VAL A 278 -4.30 17.69 0.05
C VAL A 278 -4.35 19.21 0.22
N ALA A 279 -3.92 19.75 1.38
CA ALA A 279 -3.82 21.17 1.63
C ALA A 279 -2.88 21.84 0.62
N ARG A 280 -1.65 21.31 0.45
CA ARG A 280 -0.71 21.79 -0.57
C ARG A 280 -1.30 21.74 -1.98
N PHE A 281 -2.10 20.72 -2.30
CA PHE A 281 -2.75 20.64 -3.60
C PHE A 281 -3.84 21.71 -3.79
N LYS A 282 -4.59 22.04 -2.73
CA LYS A 282 -5.56 23.15 -2.72
C LYS A 282 -4.86 24.49 -2.89
N ASP A 283 -3.75 24.71 -2.20
CA ASP A 283 -2.93 25.92 -2.35
C ASP A 283 -2.45 26.06 -3.80
N CYS A 284 -1.95 24.96 -4.37
CA CYS A 284 -1.56 24.94 -5.78
C CYS A 284 -2.71 25.24 -6.76
N THR A 285 -3.94 24.86 -6.40
CA THR A 285 -5.16 25.16 -7.17
C THR A 285 -5.52 26.63 -7.08
N GLN A 286 -5.38 27.24 -5.90
CA GLN A 286 -5.57 28.68 -5.70
C GLN A 286 -4.51 29.49 -6.45
N GLU A 287 -3.23 29.12 -6.33
CA GLU A 287 -2.13 29.76 -7.06
C GLU A 287 -2.35 29.69 -8.58
N ALA A 288 -2.77 28.54 -9.10
CA ALA A 288 -3.08 28.38 -10.52
C ALA A 288 -4.23 29.32 -10.95
N TYR A 289 -5.26 29.48 -10.13
CA TYR A 289 -6.34 30.42 -10.41
C TYR A 289 -5.88 31.87 -10.40
N ASP A 290 -5.15 32.28 -9.37
CA ASP A 290 -4.67 33.66 -9.24
C ASP A 290 -3.74 34.03 -10.40
N LEU A 291 -2.85 33.10 -10.81
CA LEU A 291 -2.03 33.25 -11.99
C LEU A 291 -2.85 33.30 -13.28
N TYR A 292 -3.90 32.49 -13.39
CA TYR A 292 -4.80 32.54 -14.56
C TYR A 292 -5.46 33.91 -14.69
N VAL A 293 -5.95 34.49 -13.59
CA VAL A 293 -6.55 35.83 -13.55
C VAL A 293 -5.52 36.87 -13.99
N LYS A 294 -4.33 36.88 -13.39
CA LYS A 294 -3.25 37.82 -13.73
C LYS A 294 -2.83 37.73 -15.19
N VAL A 295 -2.64 36.52 -15.73
CA VAL A 295 -2.14 36.31 -17.09
C VAL A 295 -3.20 36.58 -18.15
N TYR A 296 -4.44 36.10 -17.98
CA TYR A 296 -5.43 36.10 -19.05
C TYR A 296 -6.57 37.11 -18.88
N ARG A 297 -6.95 37.46 -17.64
CA ARG A 297 -8.00 38.45 -17.38
C ARG A 297 -7.42 39.86 -17.28
N GLU A 298 -6.47 40.03 -16.36
CA GLU A 298 -5.85 41.33 -16.09
C GLU A 298 -4.75 41.66 -17.10
N ARG A 299 -4.16 40.62 -17.72
CA ARG A 299 -3.01 40.75 -18.64
C ARG A 299 -1.82 41.46 -17.98
N ALA A 300 -1.63 41.24 -16.69
CA ALA A 300 -0.56 41.84 -15.89
C ALA A 300 0.84 41.46 -16.42
N PHE A 301 1.01 40.22 -16.90
CA PHE A 301 2.25 39.73 -17.52
C PHE A 301 1.96 38.54 -18.46
N PRO A 302 2.85 38.24 -19.43
CA PRO A 302 2.64 37.13 -20.36
C PRO A 302 2.88 35.75 -19.73
N LEU A 303 2.24 34.71 -20.27
CA LEU A 303 2.34 33.32 -19.77
C LEU A 303 3.78 32.83 -19.56
N LYS A 304 4.72 33.25 -20.42
CA LYS A 304 6.14 32.86 -20.34
C LYS A 304 6.82 33.28 -19.02
N GLU A 305 6.31 34.32 -18.37
CA GLU A 305 6.82 34.86 -17.10
C GLU A 305 6.14 34.21 -15.88
N ALA A 306 5.06 33.44 -16.07
CA ALA A 306 4.46 32.66 -14.99
C ALA A 306 5.43 31.56 -14.49
N PRO A 307 5.30 31.11 -13.23
CA PRO A 307 6.12 30.01 -12.70
C PRO A 307 6.04 28.76 -13.59
N GLN A 308 7.19 28.12 -13.83
CA GLN A 308 7.30 27.00 -14.77
C GLN A 308 6.31 25.88 -14.46
N LYS A 309 6.09 25.59 -13.17
CA LYS A 309 5.16 24.56 -12.69
C LYS A 309 3.71 24.74 -13.15
N TYR A 310 3.31 25.98 -13.49
CA TYR A 310 1.95 26.30 -13.92
C TYR A 310 1.79 26.58 -15.41
N ARG A 311 2.84 26.91 -16.16
CA ARG A 311 2.71 27.41 -17.55
C ARG A 311 1.83 26.53 -18.44
N LYS A 312 2.09 25.21 -18.47
CA LYS A 312 1.28 24.27 -19.26
C LYS A 312 -0.16 24.18 -18.72
N LEU A 313 -0.34 24.13 -17.39
CA LEU A 313 -1.66 24.07 -16.75
C LEU A 313 -2.52 25.29 -17.10
N LEU A 314 -1.94 26.48 -17.05
CA LEU A 314 -2.62 27.73 -17.38
C LEU A 314 -3.03 27.76 -18.86
N TRP A 315 -2.15 27.30 -19.77
CA TRP A 315 -2.48 27.20 -21.18
C TRP A 315 -3.63 26.20 -21.41
N ASP A 316 -3.55 25.01 -20.83
CA ASP A 316 -4.60 23.98 -20.90
C ASP A 316 -5.95 24.53 -20.34
N ALA A 317 -5.92 25.19 -19.18
CA ALA A 317 -7.09 25.80 -18.54
C ALA A 317 -7.70 26.94 -19.37
N ARG A 318 -6.89 27.66 -20.15
CA ARG A 318 -7.40 28.67 -21.09
C ARG A 318 -8.14 28.03 -22.25
N GLN A 319 -7.66 26.91 -22.77
CA GLN A 319 -8.32 26.19 -23.87
C GLN A 319 -9.67 25.62 -23.43
N ASP A 320 -9.78 25.15 -22.19
CA ASP A 320 -11.05 24.77 -21.59
C ASP A 320 -12.07 25.94 -21.55
N GLY A 321 -11.60 27.17 -21.33
CA GLY A 321 -12.40 28.38 -21.42
C GLY A 321 -13.32 28.64 -20.22
N THR A 322 -13.57 27.64 -19.36
CA THR A 322 -14.46 27.76 -18.20
C THR A 322 -13.74 28.10 -16.90
N CYS A 323 -12.42 27.89 -16.87
CA CYS A 323 -11.54 28.05 -15.69
C CYS A 323 -11.37 29.49 -15.19
N ALA A 324 -11.95 30.45 -15.89
CA ALA A 324 -12.05 31.83 -15.44
C ALA A 324 -12.91 31.96 -14.14
N TYR A 325 -13.78 30.98 -13.88
CA TYR A 325 -14.51 30.82 -12.62
C TYR A 325 -13.81 29.80 -11.72
N PHE A 326 -13.53 30.15 -10.45
CA PHE A 326 -12.72 29.32 -9.56
C PHE A 326 -13.24 27.88 -9.36
N PRO A 327 -14.54 27.64 -9.15
CA PRO A 327 -15.06 26.26 -9.09
C PRO A 327 -14.80 25.41 -10.33
N ASN A 328 -14.72 26.03 -11.51
CA ASN A 328 -14.33 25.32 -12.73
C ASN A 328 -12.81 25.06 -12.78
N MET A 329 -11.99 26.02 -12.34
CA MET A 329 -10.54 25.79 -12.15
C MET A 329 -10.29 24.64 -11.17
N ARG A 330 -11.02 24.59 -10.05
CA ARG A 330 -10.94 23.49 -9.08
C ARG A 330 -11.32 22.15 -9.71
N LYS A 331 -12.40 22.09 -10.51
CA LYS A 331 -12.77 20.88 -11.26
C LYS A 331 -11.67 20.47 -12.25
N PHE A 332 -11.13 21.42 -13.00
CA PHE A 332 -10.03 21.21 -13.94
C PHE A 332 -8.78 20.66 -13.26
N MET A 333 -8.39 21.24 -12.11
CA MET A 333 -7.24 20.79 -11.32
C MET A 333 -7.47 19.38 -10.75
N ASN A 334 -8.65 19.10 -10.21
CA ASN A 334 -9.03 17.76 -9.73
C ASN A 334 -9.06 16.72 -10.85
N ALA A 335 -9.31 17.11 -12.10
CA ALA A 335 -9.31 16.22 -13.26
C ALA A 335 -7.91 15.92 -13.83
N GLN A 336 -6.86 16.60 -13.36
CA GLN A 336 -5.50 16.31 -13.81
C GLN A 336 -5.06 14.90 -13.39
N ASP A 337 -4.15 14.32 -14.19
CA ASP A 337 -3.44 13.09 -13.83
C ASP A 337 -2.80 13.22 -12.43
N THR A 338 -2.89 12.15 -11.65
CA THR A 338 -2.40 12.13 -10.26
C THR A 338 -0.89 12.33 -10.18
N ALA A 339 -0.11 11.87 -11.18
CA ALA A 339 1.33 12.13 -11.20
C ALA A 339 1.65 13.63 -11.35
N ARG A 340 0.90 14.36 -12.19
CA ARG A 340 0.99 15.82 -12.36
C ARG A 340 0.60 16.55 -11.08
N LYS A 341 -0.46 16.10 -10.38
CA LYS A 341 -0.85 16.66 -9.07
C LYS A 341 0.26 16.48 -8.04
N LEU A 342 0.82 15.28 -7.95
CA LEU A 342 1.90 14.96 -7.00
C LEU A 342 3.18 15.74 -7.32
N TRP A 343 3.54 15.85 -8.60
CA TRP A 343 4.68 16.65 -9.04
C TRP A 343 4.52 18.11 -8.65
N LEU A 344 3.32 18.68 -8.83
CA LEU A 344 3.02 20.06 -8.49
C LEU A 344 3.15 20.32 -6.98
N VAL A 345 2.57 19.44 -6.16
CA VAL A 345 2.64 19.52 -4.68
C VAL A 345 4.07 19.41 -4.16
N ASN A 346 4.93 18.65 -4.85
CA ASN A 346 6.32 18.44 -4.47
C ASN A 346 7.31 19.33 -5.24
N TYR A 347 6.83 20.31 -6.03
CA TYR A 347 7.70 21.08 -6.91
C TYR A 347 8.79 21.83 -6.14
N GLU A 348 8.41 22.57 -5.09
CA GLU A 348 9.38 23.33 -4.30
C GLU A 348 10.36 22.40 -3.57
N LEU A 349 9.90 21.25 -3.06
CA LEU A 349 10.78 20.25 -2.44
C LEU A 349 11.82 19.67 -3.42
N ARG A 350 11.50 19.62 -4.72
CA ARG A 350 12.39 19.08 -5.76
C ARG A 350 13.36 20.12 -6.33
N TYR A 351 12.93 21.38 -6.40
CA TYR A 351 13.63 22.40 -7.18
C TYR A 351 14.02 23.64 -6.37
N ALA A 352 13.66 23.73 -5.09
CA ALA A 352 14.28 24.70 -4.19
C ALA A 352 15.76 24.34 -4.05
N GLN A 353 16.64 25.14 -4.65
CA GLN A 353 18.06 25.12 -4.30
C GLN A 353 18.22 25.62 -2.86
N PRO A 354 19.17 25.11 -2.07
CA PRO A 354 19.52 25.76 -0.82
C PRO A 354 20.21 27.08 -1.15
N GLU A 355 19.46 28.18 -1.15
CA GLU A 355 20.09 29.50 -1.00
C GLU A 355 20.67 29.56 0.42
N LEU A 356 21.97 29.28 0.52
CA LEU A 356 22.82 29.78 1.59
C LEU A 356 22.69 31.31 1.61
N THR A 357 21.79 31.85 2.42
CA THR A 357 21.87 33.13 3.17
C THR A 357 20.50 33.56 3.68
N GLY A 358 20.21 33.32 4.96
CA GLY A 358 19.02 33.84 5.64
C GLY A 358 18.61 32.94 6.79
N SER A 359 18.52 33.48 8.00
CA SER A 359 18.40 32.73 9.26
C SER A 359 17.25 31.72 9.28
N ALA A 360 17.51 30.55 9.88
CA ALA A 360 16.64 29.38 10.02
C ALA A 360 15.24 29.61 10.64
N SER A 361 14.88 30.84 11.02
CA SER A 361 13.63 31.16 11.72
C SER A 361 12.39 31.27 10.82
N GLU A 362 12.53 31.55 9.52
CA GLU A 362 11.34 31.79 8.66
C GLU A 362 10.77 30.51 8.02
N ALA A 363 11.59 29.48 7.80
CA ALA A 363 11.15 28.19 7.25
C ALA A 363 10.38 27.34 8.30
N GLU A 364 10.79 27.39 9.57
CA GLU A 364 10.12 26.70 10.68
C GLU A 364 8.73 27.28 10.99
N THR A 365 8.50 28.55 10.67
CA THR A 365 7.22 29.22 10.94
C THR A 365 6.14 28.88 9.89
N ARG A 366 6.54 28.42 8.68
CA ARG A 366 5.61 28.02 7.61
C ARG A 366 5.34 26.52 7.53
N TYR A 367 6.28 25.70 8.02
CA TYR A 367 6.19 24.25 8.08
C TYR A 367 6.41 23.83 9.53
N GLY A 368 5.33 23.80 10.31
CA GLY A 368 5.36 23.64 11.76
C GLY A 368 6.38 22.61 12.27
N SER A 369 7.15 23.03 13.27
CA SER A 369 8.17 22.23 13.93
C SER A 369 7.54 21.15 14.80
N ALA A 370 7.53 19.91 14.31
CA ALA A 370 7.79 18.66 15.03
C ALA A 370 7.60 17.49 14.04
N ASN A 371 8.62 16.64 13.90
CA ASN A 371 8.72 15.48 12.97
C ASN A 371 8.99 15.74 11.48
N THR A 372 9.13 17.00 11.04
CA THR A 372 9.38 17.32 9.62
C THR A 372 10.71 16.78 9.07
N GLU A 373 11.81 16.76 9.83
CA GLU A 373 13.10 16.26 9.30
C GLU A 373 13.08 14.77 8.96
N SER A 374 12.42 13.95 9.79
CA SER A 374 12.26 12.50 9.53
C SER A 374 11.29 12.22 8.38
N SER A 375 10.23 13.03 8.24
CA SER A 375 9.30 12.93 7.11
C SER A 375 9.89 13.44 5.79
N LEU A 376 10.76 14.46 5.84
CA LEU A 376 11.43 15.03 4.66
C LEU A 376 12.51 14.09 4.11
N SER A 377 13.29 13.41 4.97
CA SER A 377 14.24 12.39 4.53
C SER A 377 13.52 11.17 3.95
N ALA A 378 12.41 10.74 4.56
CA ALA A 378 11.60 9.62 4.09
C ALA A 378 10.98 9.85 2.70
N ILE A 379 10.54 11.08 2.41
CA ILE A 379 10.01 11.46 1.10
C ILE A 379 11.13 11.56 0.06
N ALA A 380 12.30 12.08 0.44
CA ALA A 380 13.44 12.20 -0.47
C ALA A 380 14.03 10.84 -0.88
N ASP A 381 14.19 9.90 0.06
CA ASP A 381 14.76 8.57 -0.20
C ASP A 381 13.86 7.68 -1.08
N ASN A 382 12.54 7.84 -0.97
CA ASN A 382 11.58 7.11 -1.81
C ASN A 382 11.52 7.67 -3.26
N GLU A 383 11.94 8.93 -3.45
CA GLU A 383 11.80 9.68 -4.72
C GLU A 383 13.10 9.78 -5.53
N LEU A 384 14.28 9.48 -4.96
CA LEU A 384 15.56 9.39 -5.69
C LEU A 384 15.58 8.29 -6.78
N ARG A 385 14.56 7.41 -6.83
CA ARG A 385 14.37 6.46 -7.94
C ARG A 385 13.79 7.09 -9.22
N TYR A 386 13.42 8.37 -9.22
CA TYR A 386 12.75 9.04 -10.34
C TYR A 386 13.45 10.33 -10.79
N ALA A 387 14.78 10.32 -10.84
CA ALA A 387 15.50 11.18 -11.79
C ALA A 387 15.05 10.80 -13.21
N GLN A 388 14.58 11.77 -14.01
CA GLN A 388 14.06 11.53 -15.35
C GLN A 388 15.14 10.90 -16.27
N PRO A 389 14.79 10.00 -17.20
CA PRO A 389 15.55 9.90 -18.44
C PRO A 389 15.26 11.15 -19.28
N GLU A 390 16.30 11.82 -19.74
CA GLU A 390 16.21 12.95 -20.66
C GLU A 390 15.29 12.60 -21.84
N LEU A 391 14.30 13.45 -22.09
CA LEU A 391 13.36 13.32 -23.20
C LEU A 391 14.08 13.61 -24.52
N THR A 392 14.77 12.62 -25.06
CA THR A 392 15.17 12.56 -26.47
C THR A 392 14.83 11.18 -27.04
N GLY A 393 13.61 11.01 -27.57
CA GLY A 393 13.21 9.76 -28.24
C GLY A 393 11.75 9.78 -28.67
N SER A 394 11.47 9.33 -29.90
CA SER A 394 10.17 9.42 -30.56
C SER A 394 9.09 8.52 -29.94
N ALA A 395 7.82 8.91 -30.18
CA ALA A 395 6.61 8.42 -29.51
C ALA A 395 6.19 6.95 -29.77
N SER A 396 7.07 6.07 -30.24
CA SER A 396 6.73 4.66 -30.52
C SER A 396 7.25 3.64 -29.49
N GLU A 397 8.02 4.06 -28.47
CA GLU A 397 8.62 3.15 -27.49
C GLU A 397 7.93 3.13 -26.10
N ALA A 398 6.91 3.98 -25.89
CA ALA A 398 6.21 4.08 -24.60
C ALA A 398 5.08 3.05 -24.39
N GLU A 399 4.54 2.45 -25.46
CA GLU A 399 3.39 1.56 -25.39
C GLU A 399 3.70 0.15 -24.85
N THR A 400 4.96 -0.28 -24.82
CA THR A 400 5.32 -1.66 -24.43
C THR A 400 5.65 -1.87 -22.95
N ARG A 401 5.64 -0.81 -22.10
CA ARG A 401 5.99 -0.93 -20.67
C ARG A 401 4.82 -0.93 -19.68
N TYR A 402 3.63 -0.46 -20.08
CA TYR A 402 2.47 -0.40 -19.17
C TYR A 402 1.11 -0.71 -19.83
N GLY A 403 1.08 -1.17 -21.08
CA GLY A 403 -0.14 -1.59 -21.77
C GLY A 403 -0.38 -3.10 -21.69
N GLY A 404 -1.46 -3.52 -21.02
CA GLY A 404 -1.88 -4.92 -20.98
C GLY A 404 -3.31 -5.09 -20.47
N ALA A 405 -4.27 -4.84 -21.35
CA ALA A 405 -5.66 -5.32 -21.40
C ALA A 405 -6.35 -5.68 -20.06
N ASN A 406 -7.12 -4.74 -19.49
CA ASN A 406 -8.34 -5.05 -18.71
C ASN A 406 -9.25 -3.82 -18.48
N THR A 407 -9.25 -2.86 -19.39
CA THR A 407 -10.08 -1.64 -19.29
C THR A 407 -11.55 -1.88 -19.61
N GLU A 408 -11.91 -2.87 -20.44
CA GLU A 408 -13.32 -3.11 -20.81
C GLU A 408 -14.08 -3.97 -19.77
N SER A 409 -13.43 -4.93 -19.10
CA SER A 409 -14.07 -5.73 -18.03
C SER A 409 -14.29 -4.94 -16.74
N SER A 410 -13.56 -3.85 -16.52
CA SER A 410 -13.67 -3.04 -15.30
C SER A 410 -14.82 -2.03 -15.39
N LEU A 411 -15.24 -1.64 -16.61
CA LEU A 411 -16.35 -0.72 -16.81
C LEU A 411 -17.72 -1.39 -16.65
N SER A 412 -17.88 -2.65 -17.05
CA SER A 412 -19.12 -3.40 -16.81
C SER A 412 -19.34 -3.72 -15.33
N ALA A 413 -18.27 -4.04 -14.60
CA ALA A 413 -18.34 -4.29 -13.15
C ALA A 413 -18.61 -3.04 -12.32
N ILE A 414 -18.34 -1.83 -12.84
CA ILE A 414 -18.70 -0.56 -12.19
C ILE A 414 -20.19 -0.27 -12.40
N ALA A 415 -20.73 -0.52 -13.60
CA ALA A 415 -22.15 -0.33 -13.89
C ALA A 415 -23.07 -1.29 -13.09
N ASP A 416 -22.67 -2.54 -12.90
CA ASP A 416 -23.45 -3.53 -12.14
C ASP A 416 -23.44 -3.27 -10.61
N ASN A 417 -22.44 -2.53 -10.10
CA ASN A 417 -22.33 -2.24 -8.67
C ASN A 417 -23.11 -0.97 -8.25
N GLU A 418 -23.34 -0.03 -9.18
CA GLU A 418 -24.18 1.15 -8.92
C GLU A 418 -25.68 0.80 -8.83
N LEU A 419 -26.13 -0.29 -9.45
CA LEU A 419 -27.52 -0.76 -9.39
C LEU A 419 -27.91 -1.46 -8.07
N ARG A 420 -26.95 -1.82 -7.19
CA ARG A 420 -27.24 -2.48 -5.90
C ARG A 420 -27.42 -1.52 -4.72
N TYR A 421 -27.11 -0.23 -4.90
CA TYR A 421 -27.23 0.79 -3.86
C TYR A 421 -28.20 1.94 -4.22
N ALA A 422 -29.01 1.78 -5.27
CA ALA A 422 -30.15 2.65 -5.49
C ALA A 422 -31.18 2.42 -4.37
N GLN A 423 -31.39 3.44 -3.53
CA GLN A 423 -32.52 3.47 -2.60
C GLN A 423 -33.84 3.44 -3.38
N PRO A 424 -34.91 2.82 -2.84
CA PRO A 424 -36.16 2.66 -3.58
C PRO A 424 -36.80 4.03 -3.86
N GLU A 425 -37.17 4.26 -5.12
CA GLU A 425 -37.98 5.40 -5.53
C GLU A 425 -39.29 5.40 -4.74
N LEU A 426 -39.50 6.45 -3.95
CA LEU A 426 -40.78 6.75 -3.30
C LEU A 426 -41.78 7.22 -4.35
N THR A 427 -42.44 6.28 -5.02
CA THR A 427 -43.73 6.53 -5.69
C THR A 427 -44.85 6.21 -4.71
N GLY A 428 -45.37 7.21 -4.02
CA GLY A 428 -46.51 7.05 -3.12
C GLY A 428 -47.13 8.41 -2.77
N SER A 429 -48.41 8.57 -3.12
CA SER A 429 -49.21 9.77 -2.93
C SER A 429 -49.29 10.24 -1.48
N ALA A 430 -49.33 11.56 -1.31
CA ALA A 430 -49.53 12.25 -0.04
C ALA A 430 -50.92 11.95 0.57
N SER A 431 -50.97 10.98 1.48
CA SER A 431 -51.92 10.89 2.61
C SER A 431 -51.53 9.65 3.40
N GLU A 432 -51.48 9.75 4.74
CA GLU A 432 -51.16 8.67 5.71
C GLU A 432 -49.71 8.64 6.23
N ALA A 433 -49.26 9.72 6.87
CA ALA A 433 -48.21 9.67 7.90
C ALA A 433 -48.27 10.86 8.88
N GLU A 434 -49.47 11.30 9.26
CA GLU A 434 -49.66 12.11 10.47
C GLU A 434 -50.03 11.17 11.61
N THR A 435 -49.03 10.60 12.30
CA THR A 435 -49.10 10.23 13.74
C THR A 435 -47.85 9.46 14.15
N ARG A 436 -46.85 10.18 14.66
CA ARG A 436 -46.11 9.91 15.91
C ARG A 436 -44.78 10.66 15.85
N TYR A 437 -44.56 11.46 16.90
CA TYR A 437 -43.46 12.41 17.10
C TYR A 437 -43.67 13.74 16.39
N GLY A 438 -44.32 14.64 17.12
CA GLY A 438 -44.43 16.04 16.76
C GLY A 438 -43.14 16.82 17.03
N GLY A 439 -43.03 17.94 16.33
CA GLY A 439 -42.58 19.19 16.93
C GLY A 439 -41.14 19.62 16.66
N ALA A 440 -41.00 20.51 15.66
CA ALA A 440 -40.06 21.64 15.57
C ALA A 440 -38.55 21.35 15.38
N ASN A 441 -38.03 21.50 14.15
CA ASN A 441 -37.55 22.80 13.63
C ASN A 441 -36.91 22.64 12.24
N THR A 442 -37.62 23.06 11.18
CA THR A 442 -37.15 23.15 9.79
C THR A 442 -36.34 24.43 9.53
N GLU A 443 -35.43 24.78 10.44
CA GLU A 443 -34.38 25.80 10.22
C GLU A 443 -32.95 25.22 10.26
N SER A 444 -32.78 23.96 10.69
CA SER A 444 -31.46 23.29 10.81
C SER A 444 -30.84 22.84 9.47
N SER A 445 -31.59 22.82 8.37
CA SER A 445 -31.10 22.29 7.09
C SER A 445 -30.56 23.37 6.15
N LEU A 446 -30.82 24.65 6.44
CA LEU A 446 -30.25 25.78 5.70
C LEU A 446 -28.94 26.30 6.31
N SER A 447 -28.68 26.04 7.60
CA SER A 447 -27.37 26.35 8.22
C SER A 447 -26.26 25.38 7.76
N ALA A 448 -26.59 24.12 7.47
CA ALA A 448 -25.62 23.12 7.02
C ALA A 448 -25.07 23.39 5.59
N ILE A 449 -25.75 24.20 4.78
CA ILE A 449 -25.28 24.61 3.45
C ILE A 449 -24.38 25.86 3.56
N ALA A 450 -24.61 26.72 4.55
CA ALA A 450 -23.76 27.88 4.84
C ALA A 450 -22.44 27.50 5.55
N ASP A 451 -22.45 26.44 6.37
CA ASP A 451 -21.25 25.97 7.09
C ASP A 451 -20.16 25.36 6.20
N ASN A 452 -20.48 25.00 4.96
CA ASN A 452 -19.50 24.50 3.99
C ASN A 452 -18.72 25.63 3.28
N GLU A 453 -19.19 26.88 3.39
CA GLU A 453 -18.51 28.07 2.85
C GLU A 453 -17.64 28.80 3.91
N LEU A 454 -17.84 28.53 5.20
CA LEU A 454 -17.14 29.22 6.30
C LEU A 454 -15.76 28.65 6.66
N ARG A 455 -15.32 27.55 6.06
CA ARG A 455 -13.96 27.00 6.31
C ARG A 455 -12.80 27.74 5.62
N TYR A 456 -13.08 28.90 5.02
CA TYR A 456 -12.08 29.79 4.40
C TYR A 456 -11.87 31.13 5.12
N ALA A 457 -12.51 31.36 6.28
CA ALA A 457 -12.27 32.58 7.07
C ALA A 457 -11.39 32.28 8.30
N GLN A 458 -10.20 32.88 8.36
CA GLN A 458 -9.46 32.97 9.62
C GLN A 458 -10.16 33.97 10.57
N PRO A 459 -10.23 33.73 11.88
CA PRO A 459 -10.49 34.82 12.83
C PRO A 459 -9.20 35.60 13.09
N GLU A 460 -9.21 36.89 12.79
CA GLU A 460 -8.20 37.84 13.26
C GLU A 460 -8.26 37.92 14.79
N LEU A 461 -7.15 37.59 15.45
CA LEU A 461 -6.93 37.92 16.85
C LEU A 461 -6.49 39.38 16.96
N THR A 462 -7.43 40.29 17.19
CA THR A 462 -7.12 41.65 17.68
C THR A 462 -7.10 41.62 19.21
N GLY A 463 -5.90 41.52 19.78
CA GLY A 463 -5.67 41.82 21.19
C GLY A 463 -5.50 43.33 21.37
N SER A 464 -6.45 44.01 21.99
CA SER A 464 -6.22 45.32 22.57
C SER A 464 -5.48 45.15 23.90
N ALA A 465 -4.26 45.70 23.96
CA ALA A 465 -3.60 45.97 25.22
C ALA A 465 -4.33 47.13 25.91
N ASP A 466 -4.82 46.91 27.12
CA ASP A 466 -5.06 47.98 28.08
C ASP A 466 -4.33 47.66 29.39
N THR A 467 -3.37 48.52 29.68
CA THR A 467 -2.66 48.66 30.95
C THR A 467 -3.52 49.43 31.95
N ALA A 468 -3.80 48.82 33.11
CA ALA A 468 -3.78 49.44 34.45
C ALA A 468 -3.88 48.35 35.51
#